data_AF-A0A950SUF8-F1
#
_entry.id   AF-A0A950SUF8-F1
#
_cell.length_a   1.000
_cell.length_b   1.000
_cell.length_c   1.000
_cell.angle_alpha   90.00
_cell.angle_beta   90.00
_cell.angle_gamma   90.00
#
_symmetry.space_group_name_H-M   'P 1'
#
loop_
_entity.id
_entity.type
_entity.pdbx_description
1 polymer ?
#
loop_
_entity_poly.entity_id
_entity_poly.type
_entity_poly.pdbx_seq_one_letter_code
_entity_poly.pdbx_strand_id
1 'polypeptide(L)' 'MPRRFRVIDVMTRQPLLEAGNARQAVDALKAVRSLVDVCVYVWQPDRRRWRPLTFVEQRAMFDLAR' A
#
# COMPACT_ATOMS: atom_id res chain seq x y z
N MET A 1 8.64 -12.86 -9.28
CA MET A 1 9.18 -11.55 -8.82
C MET A 1 8.48 -11.15 -7.54
N PRO A 2 9.18 -10.54 -6.57
CA PRO A 2 8.55 -10.10 -5.32
C PRO A 2 7.47 -9.05 -5.61
N ARG A 3 6.35 -9.12 -4.89
CA ARG A 3 5.28 -8.11 -4.99
C ARG A 3 5.82 -6.76 -4.50
N ARG A 4 5.60 -5.72 -5.29
CA ARG A 4 5.91 -4.33 -4.92
C ARG A 4 4.64 -3.59 -4.58
N PHE A 5 4.72 -2.72 -3.60
CA PHE A 5 3.61 -1.96 -3.09
C PHE A 5 3.90 -0.47 -3.20
N ARG A 6 2.82 0.29 -3.31
CA ARG A 6 2.83 1.75 -3.29
C ARG A 6 1.75 2.21 -2.33
N VAL A 7 2.09 3.13 -1.45
CA VAL A 7 1.16 3.71 -0.46
C VAL A 7 1.07 5.20 -0.76
N ILE A 8 -0.14 5.67 -1.03
CA ILE A 8 -0.43 7.08 -1.33
C ILE A 8 -1.26 7.64 -0.19
N ASP A 9 -0.86 8.78 0.35
CA ASP A 9 -1.69 9.58 1.22
C ASP A 9 -2.77 10.27 0.37
N VAL A 10 -4.04 10.09 0.73
CA VAL A 10 -5.19 10.59 -0.06
C VAL A 10 -5.33 12.11 0.07
N MET A 11 -4.93 12.69 1.19
CA MET A 11 -5.08 14.12 1.48
C MET A 11 -4.07 14.95 0.67
N THR A 12 -2.83 14.49 0.60
CA THR A 12 -1.72 15.18 -0.06
C THR A 12 -1.44 14.68 -1.47
N ARG A 13 -1.95 13.49 -1.81
CA ARG A 13 -1.62 12.74 -3.04
C ARG A 13 -0.13 12.41 -3.20
N GLN A 14 0.64 12.49 -2.12
CA GLN A 14 2.05 12.15 -2.13
C GLN A 14 2.27 10.67 -1.78
N PRO A 15 3.29 10.02 -2.37
CA PRO A 15 3.65 8.67 -1.99
C PRO A 15 4.33 8.67 -0.62
N LEU A 16 3.76 7.91 0.31
CA LEU A 16 4.41 7.53 1.57
C LEU A 16 5.41 6.39 1.34
N LEU A 17 5.14 5.56 0.33
CA LEU A 17 6.02 4.51 -0.12
C LEU A 17 5.87 4.33 -1.64
N GLU A 18 6.99 4.30 -2.35
CA GLU A 18 7.04 4.03 -3.79
C GLU A 18 7.81 2.72 -4.03
N ALA A 19 7.14 1.71 -4.59
CA ALA A 19 7.73 0.43 -5.01
C ALA A 19 8.43 -0.41 -3.92
N GLY A 20 7.99 -0.30 -2.66
CA GLY A 20 8.53 -1.08 -1.54
C GLY A 20 7.99 -2.52 -1.45
N ASN A 21 8.59 -3.32 -0.58
CA ASN A 21 8.10 -4.66 -0.27
C ASN A 21 6.95 -4.64 0.76
N ALA A 22 6.38 -5.81 1.08
CA ALA A 22 5.23 -5.90 2.00
C ALA A 22 5.53 -5.38 3.42
N ARG A 23 6.75 -5.62 3.95
CA ARG A 23 7.14 -5.13 5.28
C ARG A 23 7.19 -3.60 5.29
N GLN A 24 7.85 -3.01 4.30
CA GLN A 24 7.93 -1.55 4.16
C GLN A 24 6.55 -0.90 4.01
N ALA A 25 5.62 -1.58 3.32
CA ALA A 25 4.23 -1.12 3.23
C ALA A 25 3.54 -1.13 4.58
N VAL A 26 3.67 -2.21 5.36
CA VAL A 26 3.13 -2.28 6.73
C VAL A 26 3.74 -1.21 7.63
N ASP A 27 5.05 -0.98 7.55
CA ASP A 27 5.74 0.05 8.34
C ASP A 27 5.25 1.45 7.98
N ALA A 28 5.04 1.74 6.69
CA ALA A 28 4.46 3.01 6.24
C ALA A 28 3.01 3.19 6.75
N LEU A 29 2.22 2.11 6.81
CA LEU A 29 0.86 2.13 7.34
C LEU A 29 0.81 2.34 8.87
N LYS A 30 1.81 1.85 9.60
CA LYS A 30 1.94 2.12 11.05
C LYS A 30 2.24 3.57 11.37
N ALA A 31 2.86 4.29 10.44
CA ALA A 31 3.24 5.69 10.62
C ALA A 31 2.10 6.69 10.31
N VAL A 32 1.00 6.24 9.68
CA VAL A 32 -0.13 7.12 9.37
C VAL A 32 -1.11 7.25 10.53
N ARG A 33 -1.68 8.45 10.68
CA ARG A 33 -2.71 8.73 11.70
C ARG A 33 -3.98 7.89 11.56
N SER A 34 -4.29 7.45 10.33
CA SER A 34 -5.53 6.78 9.99
C SER A 34 -5.36 5.93 8.73
N LEU A 35 -5.67 4.64 8.83
CA LEU A 35 -5.57 3.70 7.69
C LEU A 35 -6.62 3.97 6.59
N VAL A 36 -7.65 4.77 6.87
CA VAL A 36 -8.63 5.18 5.84
C VAL A 36 -8.15 6.37 5.00
N ASP A 37 -7.09 7.06 5.42
CA ASP A 37 -6.51 8.21 4.70
C ASP A 37 -5.47 7.78 3.65
N VAL A 38 -5.34 6.47 3.38
CA VAL A 38 -4.34 5.93 2.46
C VAL A 38 -4.94 5.02 1.40
N CYS A 39 -4.39 5.11 0.18
CA CYS A 39 -4.64 4.17 -0.90
C CYS A 39 -3.41 3.29 -1.10
N VAL A 40 -3.60 1.97 -1.04
CA VAL A 40 -2.53 0.99 -1.25
C VAL A 40 -2.68 0.33 -2.61
N TYR A 41 -1.58 0.26 -3.36
CA TYR A 41 -1.49 -0.38 -4.66
C TYR A 41 -0.45 -1.49 -4.65
N VAL A 42 -0.65 -2.48 -5.52
CA VAL A 42 0.32 -3.53 -5.84
C VAL A 42 0.74 -3.43 -7.30
N TRP A 43 2.02 -3.63 -7.57
CA TRP A 43 2.55 -3.70 -8.94
C TRP A 43 2.11 -5.00 -9.60
N GLN A 44 1.48 -4.88 -10.77
CA GLN A 44 1.22 -6.02 -11.64
C GLN A 44 2.25 -6.07 -12.76
N PRO A 45 3.20 -7.02 -12.74
CA PRO A 45 4.21 -7.11 -13.78
C PRO A 45 3.60 -7.39 -15.15
N ASP A 46 2.61 -8.28 -15.24
CA ASP A 46 1.99 -8.69 -16.51
C ASP A 46 1.26 -7.55 -17.22
N ARG A 47 0.64 -6.66 -16.43
CA ARG A 47 -0.11 -5.51 -16.94
C ARG A 47 0.70 -4.21 -16.89
N ARG A 48 1.97 -4.27 -16.43
CA ARG A 48 2.87 -3.13 -16.20
C ARG A 48 2.17 -1.93 -15.57
N ARG A 49 1.36 -2.16 -14.54
CA ARG A 49 0.57 -1.11 -13.88
C ARG A 49 0.46 -1.32 -12.37
N TRP A 50 0.20 -0.22 -11.67
CA TRP A 50 -0.28 -0.25 -10.30
C TRP A 50 -1.77 -0.63 -10.30
N ARG A 51 -2.15 -1.62 -9.49
CA ARG A 51 -3.55 -1.95 -9.21
C ARG A 51 -3.84 -1.62 -7.75
N PRO A 52 -4.94 -0.93 -7.42
CA PRO A 52 -5.36 -0.78 -6.03
C PRO A 52 -5.59 -2.16 -5.40
N LEU A 53 -5.19 -2.33 -4.14
CA LEU A 53 -5.51 -3.55 -3.41
C LEU A 53 -7.03 -3.73 -3.34
N THR A 54 -7.48 -4.97 -3.45
CA THR A 54 -8.89 -5.31 -3.20
C THR A 54 -9.20 -5.12 -1.72
N PHE A 55 -10.48 -5.06 -1.35
CA PHE A 55 -10.88 -4.93 0.06
C PHE A 55 -10.28 -6.04 0.94
N VAL A 56 -10.25 -7.29 0.45
CA VAL A 56 -9.65 -8.43 1.18
C VAL A 56 -8.14 -8.25 1.35
N GLU A 57 -7.44 -7.80 0.30
CA GLU A 57 -5.99 -7.55 0.37
C GLU A 57 -5.66 -6.38 1.30
N GLN A 58 -6.44 -5.29 1.25
CA GLN A 58 -6.30 -4.15 2.16
C GLN A 58 -6.52 -4.59 3.60
N ARG A 59 -7.59 -5.36 3.87
CA ARG A 59 -7.88 -5.84 5.22
C ARG A 59 -6.73 -6.65 5.79
N ALA A 60 -6.22 -7.62 5.03
CA ALA A 60 -5.08 -8.44 5.47
C ALA A 60 -3.83 -7.59 5.76
N MET A 61 -3.56 -6.57 4.95
CA MET A 61 -2.41 -5.68 5.17
C MET A 61 -2.61 -4.76 6.38
N PHE A 62 -3.83 -4.29 6.61
CA PHE A 62 -4.18 -3.42 7.73
C PHE A 62 -4.17 -4.19 9.05
N ASP A 63 -4.59 -5.45 9.06
CA ASP A 63 -4.50 -6.31 10.23
C ASP A 63 -3.03 -6.57 10.64
N LEU A 64 -2.08 -6.54 9.70
CA LEU A 64 -0.63 -6.60 9.98
C LEU A 64 -0.05 -5.27 10.49
N ALA A 65 -0.70 -4.15 10.16
CA ALA A 65 -0.30 -2.80 10.56
C ALA A 65 -0.88 -2.37 11.91
N ARG A 66 -1.82 -3.14 12.47
CA ARG A 66 -2.36 -2.96 13.80
C ARG A 66 -1.37 -3.38 14.89
#